data_AF-A0AAX0TEX2-F1
#
_entry.id   AF-A0AAX0TEX2-F1
#
_cell.length_a   1.000
_cell.length_b   1.000
_cell.length_c   1.000
_cell.angle_alpha   90.00
_cell.angle_beta   90.00
_cell.angle_gamma   90.00
#
_symmetry.space_group_name_H-M   'P 1'
#
loop_
_entity.id
_entity.type
_entity.pdbx_description
1 polymer ?
#
loop_
_entity_poly.entity_id
_entity_poly.type
_entity_poly.pdbx_seq_one_letter_code
_entity_poly.pdbx_strand_id
1 'polypeptide(L)'
;KQNESVEVIGIQSEKLSRYLERLHTAGLNVTRVLPDGCYLPWEVDSWTLVNQQTSWLIRSAAHAFNELDEHWLQHLAAQFPPENMLCYGVVPHGVAAANPLIQHPEIPSLSLYSADIAFQRYDMLHGIFRKQKTVSKSGKWLARLAVSCLVLAILSFVGSRSIALWHTLKIEDQLQQQQQETWQRYFPQIKRTHNFRFYFKQQLAQQYPEAVPLLYHLQTLLLEHP
;
A
#
# COMPACT_ATOMS: atom_id res chain seq x y z
N LYS A 1 -40.13 -15.69 12.51
CA LYS A 1 -40.60 -14.56 13.34
C LYS A 1 -40.00 -13.29 12.76
N GLN A 2 -40.82 -12.50 12.08
CA GLN A 2 -40.41 -11.20 11.55
C GLN A 2 -40.18 -10.25 12.73
N ASN A 3 -39.04 -9.55 12.72
CA ASN A 3 -38.75 -8.50 13.69
C ASN A 3 -39.63 -7.29 13.31
N GLU A 4 -40.68 -7.01 14.09
CA GLU A 4 -41.63 -5.92 13.82
C GLU A 4 -41.07 -4.52 14.14
N SER A 5 -39.87 -4.44 14.72
CA SER A 5 -39.21 -3.19 15.05
C SER A 5 -38.10 -2.82 14.05
N VAL A 6 -38.07 -1.54 13.66
CA VAL A 6 -37.02 -0.94 12.85
C VAL A 6 -36.33 0.13 13.66
N GLU A 7 -35.00 0.10 13.67
CA GLU A 7 -34.16 1.13 14.27
C GLU A 7 -33.93 2.26 13.29
N VAL A 8 -34.17 3.49 13.73
CA VAL A 8 -34.03 4.67 12.90
C VAL A 8 -33.15 5.69 13.61
N ILE A 9 -32.18 6.22 12.89
CA ILE A 9 -31.38 7.36 13.32
C ILE A 9 -31.64 8.49 12.33
N GLY A 10 -32.10 9.63 12.82
CA GLY A 10 -32.44 10.80 12.02
C GLY A 10 -31.65 12.02 12.46
N ILE A 11 -31.25 12.82 11.48
CA ILE A 11 -30.77 14.19 11.71
C ILE A 11 -31.37 15.09 10.64
N GLN A 12 -31.58 16.35 11.00
CA GLN A 12 -31.92 17.36 10.02
C GLN A 12 -30.85 17.42 8.92
N SER A 13 -31.27 17.31 7.66
CA SER A 13 -30.37 17.24 6.50
C SER A 13 -29.52 18.50 6.38
N GLU A 14 -30.10 19.68 6.60
CA GLU A 14 -29.39 20.97 6.56
C GLU A 14 -28.34 21.10 7.68
N LYS A 15 -28.61 20.49 8.84
CA LYS A 15 -27.67 20.48 9.97
C LYS A 15 -26.46 19.61 9.64
N LEU A 16 -26.70 18.41 9.10
CA LEU A 16 -25.62 17.49 8.71
C LEU A 16 -24.79 18.05 7.56
N SER A 17 -25.42 18.61 6.52
CA SER A 17 -24.71 19.21 5.38
C SER A 17 -23.75 20.31 5.83
N ARG A 18 -24.22 21.21 6.70
CA ARG A 18 -23.41 22.29 7.26
C ARG A 18 -22.21 21.78 8.07
N TYR A 19 -22.36 20.69 8.82
CA TYR A 19 -21.22 20.08 9.52
C TYR A 19 -20.21 19.48 8.56
N LEU A 20 -20.68 18.73 7.56
CA LEU A 20 -19.82 18.11 6.56
C LEU A 20 -19.05 19.15 5.74
N GLU A 21 -19.71 20.25 5.36
CA GLU A 21 -19.09 21.35 4.62
C GLU A 21 -18.02 22.05 5.46
N ARG A 22 -18.29 22.36 6.73
CA ARG A 22 -17.29 22.99 7.62
C ARG A 22 -16.04 22.12 7.76
N LEU A 23 -16.22 20.80 7.92
CA LEU A 23 -15.11 19.85 8.04
C LEU A 23 -14.34 19.74 6.71
N HIS A 24 -15.05 19.71 5.59
CA HIS A 24 -14.44 19.70 4.26
C HIS A 24 -13.61 20.96 3.99
N THR A 25 -14.12 22.15 4.31
CA THR A 25 -13.41 23.43 4.17
C THR A 25 -12.15 23.49 5.06
N ALA A 26 -12.17 22.81 6.21
CA ALA A 26 -10.98 22.63 7.06
C ALA A 26 -9.99 21.57 6.54
N GLY A 27 -10.24 20.97 5.37
CA GLY A 27 -9.41 19.90 4.82
C GLY A 27 -9.60 18.52 5.48
N LEU A 28 -10.62 18.37 6.32
CA LEU A 28 -10.90 17.12 7.04
C LEU A 28 -11.84 16.23 6.22
N ASN A 29 -11.37 15.03 5.89
CA ASN A 29 -12.16 14.05 5.15
C ASN A 29 -12.94 13.14 6.11
N VAL A 30 -14.22 13.46 6.35
CA VAL A 30 -15.11 12.69 7.23
C VAL A 30 -15.37 11.28 6.69
N THR A 31 -14.89 10.22 7.35
CA THR A 31 -15.08 8.84 6.86
C THR A 31 -16.38 8.20 7.33
N ARG A 32 -16.93 8.67 8.45
CA ARG A 32 -18.15 8.14 9.06
C ARG A 32 -18.83 9.23 9.90
N VAL A 33 -20.16 9.18 10.00
CA VAL A 33 -20.92 10.03 10.94
C VAL A 33 -21.83 9.14 11.79
N LEU A 34 -21.75 9.34 13.10
CA LEU A 34 -22.42 8.56 14.13
C LEU A 34 -22.90 9.49 15.25
N PRO A 35 -24.02 9.19 15.91
CA PRO A 35 -24.34 9.76 17.21
C PRO A 35 -23.27 9.40 18.25
N ASP A 36 -22.98 10.34 19.15
CA ASP A 36 -22.01 10.20 20.23
C ASP A 36 -22.34 9.08 21.21
N GLY A 37 -23.61 8.89 21.54
CA GLY A 37 -24.07 7.81 22.44
C GLY A 37 -23.76 6.40 21.93
N CYS A 38 -23.48 6.22 20.63
CA CYS A 38 -23.10 4.92 20.08
C CYS A 38 -21.77 4.37 20.63
N TYR A 39 -20.89 5.24 21.13
CA TYR A 39 -19.58 4.87 21.64
C TYR A 39 -19.61 4.43 23.11
N LEU A 40 -20.70 4.70 23.83
CA LEU A 40 -20.81 4.29 25.23
C LEU A 40 -20.83 2.76 25.34
N PRO A 41 -20.16 2.13 26.31
CA PRO A 41 -20.28 0.70 26.55
C PRO A 41 -21.74 0.25 26.66
N TRP A 42 -22.06 -0.92 26.10
CA TRP A 42 -23.39 -1.53 26.20
C TRP A 42 -23.30 -2.82 27.01
N GLU A 43 -24.16 -2.92 28.02
CA GLU A 43 -24.40 -4.13 28.79
C GLU A 43 -25.92 -4.33 28.88
N VAL A 44 -26.35 -5.59 28.83
CA VAL A 44 -27.78 -5.94 28.81
C VAL A 44 -28.41 -5.52 30.14
N ASP A 45 -29.58 -4.89 30.07
CA ASP A 45 -30.35 -4.37 31.22
C ASP A 45 -29.60 -3.33 32.08
N SER A 46 -28.50 -2.79 31.56
CA SER A 46 -27.71 -1.73 32.18
C SER A 46 -27.86 -0.40 31.43
N TRP A 47 -27.88 0.70 32.16
CA TRP A 47 -27.68 2.03 31.58
C TRP A 47 -26.24 2.47 31.72
N THR A 48 -25.68 3.03 30.66
CA THR A 48 -24.36 3.66 30.72
C THR A 48 -24.49 5.17 30.68
N LEU A 49 -23.91 5.85 31.67
CA LEU A 49 -23.94 7.29 31.87
C LEU A 49 -22.54 7.89 31.77
N VAL A 50 -22.43 8.99 31.04
CA VAL A 50 -21.21 9.79 30.95
C VAL A 50 -21.55 11.26 31.12
N ASN A 51 -20.82 11.93 32.01
CA ASN A 51 -20.96 13.36 32.22
C ASN A 51 -20.32 14.15 31.05
N GLN A 52 -21.06 15.10 30.47
CA GLN A 52 -20.64 15.99 29.39
C GLN A 52 -20.66 17.46 29.85
N GLN A 53 -20.22 17.74 31.08
CA GLN A 53 -20.13 19.05 31.74
C GLN A 53 -21.49 19.74 31.98
N THR A 54 -22.28 19.96 30.94
CA THR A 54 -23.61 20.60 30.99
C THR A 54 -24.76 19.64 30.78
N SER A 55 -24.49 18.41 30.34
CA SER A 55 -25.47 17.38 30.05
C SER A 55 -24.94 16.00 30.40
N TRP A 56 -25.82 15.01 30.31
CA TRP A 56 -25.55 13.60 30.54
C TRP A 56 -25.83 12.83 29.26
N LEU A 57 -24.79 12.17 28.75
CA LEU A 57 -24.93 11.23 27.65
C LEU A 57 -25.27 9.85 28.22
N ILE A 58 -26.32 9.26 27.70
CA ILE A 58 -26.97 8.06 28.25
C ILE A 58 -27.11 7.05 27.12
N ARG A 59 -26.70 5.81 27.39
CA ARG A 59 -27.05 4.65 26.57
C ARG A 59 -27.96 3.75 27.39
N SER A 60 -29.25 3.77 27.05
CA SER A 60 -30.29 3.03 27.78
C SER A 60 -30.64 1.69 27.15
N ALA A 61 -30.35 1.51 25.85
CA ALA A 61 -30.49 0.24 25.15
C ALA A 61 -29.35 0.06 24.14
N ALA A 62 -29.28 -1.14 23.55
CA ALA A 62 -28.32 -1.45 22.49
C ALA A 62 -28.32 -0.40 21.37
N HIS A 63 -29.49 0.14 21.01
CA HIS A 63 -29.69 1.04 19.87
C HIS A 63 -30.43 2.32 20.26
N ALA A 64 -30.52 2.62 21.56
CA ALA A 64 -31.15 3.82 22.09
C ALA A 64 -30.16 4.59 22.96
N PHE A 65 -29.94 5.84 22.56
CA PHE A 65 -29.03 6.78 23.21
C PHE A 65 -29.70 8.14 23.31
N ASN A 66 -29.42 8.86 24.39
CA ASN A 66 -30.03 10.14 24.70
C ASN A 66 -29.00 11.07 25.33
N GLU A 67 -29.17 12.36 25.10
CA GLU A 67 -28.49 13.40 25.85
C GLU A 67 -29.56 14.16 26.64
N LEU A 68 -29.44 14.16 27.96
CA LEU A 68 -30.41 14.78 28.86
C LEU A 68 -29.69 15.69 29.85
N ASP A 69 -30.39 16.68 30.40
CA ASP A 69 -29.91 17.37 31.59
C ASP A 69 -30.08 16.49 32.84
N GLU A 70 -29.48 16.91 33.95
CA GLU A 70 -29.52 16.16 35.21
C GLU A 70 -30.95 15.99 35.76
N HIS A 71 -31.82 16.99 35.59
CA HIS A 71 -33.19 16.95 36.10
C HIS A 71 -34.06 15.94 35.32
N TRP A 72 -33.95 15.94 33.98
CA TRP A 72 -34.62 14.96 33.13
C TRP A 72 -34.06 13.57 33.32
N LEU A 73 -32.76 13.42 33.55
CA LEU A 73 -32.16 12.13 33.88
C LEU A 73 -32.74 11.57 35.18
N GLN A 74 -32.83 12.38 36.24
CA GLN A 74 -33.47 11.98 37.50
C GLN A 74 -34.92 11.54 37.29
N HIS A 75 -35.68 12.32 36.52
CA HIS A 75 -37.08 12.03 36.24
C HIS A 75 -37.24 10.72 35.46
N LEU A 76 -36.40 10.50 34.46
CA LEU A 76 -36.42 9.30 33.62
C LEU A 76 -35.98 8.06 34.40
N ALA A 77 -34.95 8.16 35.24
CA ALA A 77 -34.52 7.09 36.14
C ALA A 77 -35.58 6.73 37.19
N ALA A 78 -36.36 7.71 37.67
CA ALA A 78 -37.44 7.46 38.62
C ALA A 78 -38.65 6.75 37.98
N GLN A 79 -38.95 7.03 36.71
CA GLN A 79 -40.06 6.38 35.98
C GLN A 79 -39.68 5.01 35.42
N PHE A 80 -38.44 4.87 34.94
CA PHE A 80 -37.93 3.68 34.28
C PHE A 80 -36.59 3.28 34.92
N PRO A 81 -36.60 2.75 36.16
CA PRO A 81 -35.36 2.37 36.83
C PRO A 81 -34.68 1.21 36.07
N PRO A 82 -33.41 1.36 35.66
CA PRO A 82 -32.66 0.24 35.07
C PRO A 82 -32.28 -0.79 36.15
N GLU A 83 -31.97 -2.01 35.74
CA GLU A 83 -31.46 -3.02 36.69
C GLU A 83 -30.06 -2.66 37.18
N ASN A 84 -29.18 -2.22 36.27
CA ASN A 84 -27.85 -1.75 36.63
C ASN A 84 -27.56 -0.39 36.00
N MET A 85 -26.67 0.36 36.63
CA MET A 85 -26.23 1.65 36.11
C MET A 85 -24.73 1.80 36.17
N LEU A 86 -24.09 1.98 35.03
CA LEU A 86 -22.66 2.21 34.86
C LEU A 86 -22.44 3.71 34.71
N CYS A 87 -21.80 4.35 35.68
CA CYS A 87 -21.53 5.79 35.64
C CYS A 87 -20.02 6.03 35.50
N TYR A 88 -19.61 6.66 34.40
CA TYR A 88 -18.25 7.14 34.21
C TYR A 88 -18.16 8.61 34.63
N GLY A 89 -17.55 8.86 35.79
CA GLY A 89 -17.42 10.20 36.37
C GLY A 89 -18.20 10.39 37.68
N VAL A 90 -18.54 11.64 37.98
CA VAL A 90 -19.23 12.03 39.21
C VAL A 90 -20.71 11.68 39.12
N VAL A 91 -21.20 10.79 39.99
CA VAL A 91 -22.60 10.35 40.02
C VAL A 91 -23.56 11.56 40.06
N PRO A 92 -24.59 11.62 39.19
CA PRO A 92 -25.57 12.69 39.22
C PRO A 92 -26.35 12.67 40.54
N HIS A 93 -26.61 13.86 41.09
CA HIS A 93 -27.41 13.99 42.31
C HIS A 93 -28.80 13.39 42.03
N GLY A 94 -29.41 12.75 43.03
CA GLY A 94 -30.76 12.16 42.89
C GLY A 94 -30.86 10.85 42.08
N VAL A 95 -29.82 10.45 41.34
CA VAL A 95 -29.78 9.17 40.59
C VAL A 95 -29.15 8.04 41.39
N ALA A 96 -28.49 8.35 42.52
CA ALA A 96 -27.82 7.41 43.41
C ALA A 96 -28.73 6.35 44.07
N ALA A 97 -30.04 6.37 43.82
CA ALA A 97 -30.99 5.38 44.30
C ALA A 97 -31.15 4.16 43.36
N ALA A 98 -30.55 4.17 42.15
CA ALA A 98 -30.52 3.02 41.26
C ALA A 98 -29.57 1.93 41.79
N ASN A 99 -30.03 0.67 41.83
CA ASN A 99 -29.39 -0.40 42.58
C ASN A 99 -29.15 -1.61 41.66
N PRO A 100 -27.89 -2.02 41.36
CA PRO A 100 -26.61 -1.43 41.75
C PRO A 100 -26.10 -0.34 40.78
N LEU A 101 -25.62 0.76 41.36
CA LEU A 101 -24.83 1.79 40.67
C LEU A 101 -23.35 1.41 40.72
N ILE A 102 -22.76 1.16 39.55
CA ILE A 102 -21.34 0.86 39.37
C ILE A 102 -20.66 2.15 38.90
N GLN A 103 -19.90 2.78 39.80
CA GLN A 103 -19.13 3.98 39.49
C GLN A 103 -17.74 3.60 38.97
N HIS A 104 -17.39 4.11 37.80
CA HIS A 104 -16.06 4.05 37.23
C HIS A 104 -15.33 5.39 37.44
N PRO A 105 -13.97 5.37 37.49
CA PRO A 105 -13.18 6.59 37.53
C PRO A 105 -13.58 7.55 36.40
N GLU A 106 -13.49 8.85 36.67
CA GLU A 106 -13.68 9.86 35.64
C GLU A 106 -12.60 9.68 34.57
N ILE A 107 -13.06 9.38 33.35
CA ILE A 107 -12.21 9.25 32.17
C ILE A 107 -12.69 10.26 31.13
N PRO A 108 -11.79 10.84 30.31
CA PRO A 108 -12.19 11.74 29.25
C PRO A 108 -13.24 11.05 28.37
N SER A 109 -14.35 11.72 28.05
CA SER A 109 -15.43 11.12 27.26
C SER A 109 -14.90 10.53 25.95
N LEU A 110 -13.91 11.17 25.32
CA LEU A 110 -13.22 10.68 24.12
C LEU A 110 -12.51 9.32 24.30
N SER A 111 -12.07 8.97 25.50
CA SER A 111 -11.42 7.68 25.76
C SER A 111 -12.38 6.49 25.71
N LEU A 112 -13.69 6.74 25.89
CA LEU A 112 -14.74 5.74 25.71
C LEU A 112 -15.01 5.46 24.22
N TYR A 113 -14.50 6.30 23.31
CA TYR A 113 -14.55 6.07 21.88
C TYR A 113 -13.45 5.08 21.53
N SER A 114 -13.64 3.81 21.92
CA SER A 114 -12.70 2.76 21.54
C SER A 114 -12.70 2.59 20.01
N ALA A 115 -11.50 2.48 19.43
CA ALA A 115 -11.31 2.27 18.00
C ALA A 115 -11.79 0.89 17.52
N ASP A 116 -11.95 -0.05 18.44
CA ASP A 116 -12.66 -1.30 18.26
C ASP A 116 -14.06 -1.15 18.84
N ILE A 117 -15.07 -1.68 18.15
CA ILE A 117 -16.34 -2.24 18.65
C ILE A 117 -17.44 -2.06 17.59
N ALA A 118 -17.79 -3.20 16.98
CA ALA A 118 -19.12 -3.74 16.66
C ALA A 118 -20.26 -2.89 16.03
N PHE A 119 -20.11 -1.59 15.80
CA PHE A 119 -21.15 -0.73 15.21
C PHE A 119 -20.80 -0.26 13.81
N GLN A 120 -20.20 -1.15 12.99
CA GLN A 120 -20.03 -0.93 11.54
C GLN A 120 -21.35 -0.68 10.79
N ARG A 121 -22.50 -0.91 11.44
CA ARG A 121 -23.83 -0.81 10.83
C ARG A 121 -24.42 0.60 10.86
N TYR A 122 -24.01 1.44 11.80
CA TYR A 122 -24.47 2.82 11.86
C TYR A 122 -23.52 3.70 11.06
N ASP A 123 -24.05 4.37 10.06
CA ASP A 123 -23.36 5.42 9.35
C ASP A 123 -24.41 6.32 8.71
N MET A 124 -24.41 7.59 9.11
CA MET A 124 -25.35 8.57 8.58
C MET A 124 -24.94 9.06 7.17
N LEU A 125 -23.76 8.66 6.68
CA LEU A 125 -23.29 8.90 5.31
C LEU A 125 -23.92 7.94 4.30
N HIS A 126 -25.25 7.95 4.21
CA HIS A 126 -26.03 7.17 3.26
C HIS A 126 -26.97 8.05 2.41
N GLY A 127 -27.60 7.47 1.39
CA GLY A 127 -28.50 8.21 0.49
C GLY A 127 -27.80 9.41 -0.16
N ILE A 128 -28.35 10.61 0.05
CA ILE A 128 -27.81 11.87 -0.49
C ILE A 128 -26.44 12.24 0.11
N PHE A 129 -26.11 11.74 1.31
CA PHE A 129 -24.83 11.99 1.98
C PHE A 129 -23.80 10.90 1.73
N ARG A 130 -24.15 9.88 0.93
CA ARG A 130 -23.22 8.79 0.61
C ARG A 130 -22.02 9.36 -0.13
N LYS A 131 -20.84 9.21 0.47
CA LYS A 131 -19.59 9.47 -0.23
C LYS A 131 -19.48 8.49 -1.40
N GLN A 132 -19.51 9.02 -2.62
CA GLN A 132 -19.09 8.25 -3.76
C GLN A 132 -17.63 7.87 -3.51
N LYS A 133 -17.34 6.56 -3.49
CA LYS A 133 -15.96 6.12 -3.54
C LYS A 133 -15.39 6.73 -4.81
N THR A 134 -14.56 7.75 -4.66
CA THR A 134 -13.64 8.16 -5.71
C THR A 134 -12.68 7.00 -5.85
N VAL A 135 -13.11 5.97 -6.59
CA VAL A 135 -12.22 4.98 -7.14
C VAL A 135 -11.32 5.81 -8.05
N SER A 136 -10.21 6.26 -7.49
CA SER A 136 -9.19 6.98 -8.23
C SER A 136 -8.77 6.03 -9.35
N LYS A 137 -9.36 6.22 -10.53
CA LYS A 137 -8.98 5.51 -11.74
C LYS A 137 -7.51 5.81 -12.08
N SER A 138 -6.91 6.87 -11.49
CA SER A 138 -5.53 7.27 -11.72
C SER A 138 -4.53 6.25 -11.17
N GLY A 139 -4.77 5.65 -9.99
CA GLY A 139 -3.83 4.70 -9.40
C GLY A 139 -3.59 3.46 -10.27
N LYS A 140 -4.65 2.94 -10.89
CA LYS A 140 -4.56 1.78 -11.79
C LYS A 140 -3.95 2.12 -13.17
N TRP A 141 -4.02 3.38 -13.60
CA TRP A 141 -3.38 3.80 -14.85
C TRP A 141 -1.88 4.08 -14.65
N LEU A 142 -1.51 4.69 -13.53
CA LEU A 142 -0.11 4.88 -13.14
C LEU A 142 0.61 3.54 -12.93
N ALA A 143 -0.05 2.56 -12.30
CA ALA A 143 0.50 1.21 -12.19
C ALA A 143 0.71 0.55 -13.55
N ARG A 144 -0.23 0.72 -14.50
CA ARG A 144 -0.09 0.20 -15.87
C ARG A 144 1.05 0.89 -16.63
N LEU A 145 1.24 2.20 -16.45
CA LEU A 145 2.37 2.91 -17.02
C LEU A 145 3.71 2.46 -16.44
N ALA A 146 3.79 2.29 -15.11
CA ALA A 146 5.00 1.81 -14.46
C ALA A 146 5.42 0.41 -14.97
N VAL A 147 4.46 -0.50 -15.10
CA VAL A 147 4.70 -1.83 -15.68
C VAL A 147 5.13 -1.73 -17.15
N SER A 148 4.48 -0.87 -17.94
CA SER A 148 4.87 -0.65 -19.34
C SER A 148 6.30 -0.12 -19.47
N CYS A 149 6.69 0.85 -18.63
CA CYS A 149 8.05 1.39 -18.62
C CYS A 149 9.07 0.32 -18.21
N LEU A 150 8.75 -0.53 -17.22
CA LEU A 150 9.61 -1.63 -16.80
C LEU A 150 9.84 -2.62 -17.95
N VAL A 151 8.76 -3.02 -18.64
CA VAL A 151 8.85 -3.94 -19.79
C VAL A 151 9.69 -3.35 -20.91
N LEU A 152 9.47 -2.07 -21.26
CA LEU A 152 10.26 -1.38 -22.28
C LEU A 152 11.74 -1.27 -21.90
N ALA A 153 12.06 -0.99 -20.64
CA ALA A 153 13.44 -0.93 -20.16
C ALA A 153 14.13 -2.30 -20.26
N ILE A 154 13.45 -3.38 -19.88
CA ILE A 154 13.97 -4.75 -20.00
C ILE A 154 14.21 -5.11 -21.46
N LEU A 155 13.24 -4.84 -22.36
CA LEU A 155 13.38 -5.10 -23.79
C LEU A 155 14.53 -4.31 -24.41
N SER A 156 14.68 -3.03 -24.05
CA SER A 156 15.80 -2.19 -24.52
C SER A 156 17.15 -2.71 -24.03
N PHE A 157 17.22 -3.17 -22.79
CA PHE A 157 18.46 -3.71 -22.23
C PHE A 157 18.86 -5.03 -22.89
N VAL A 158 17.92 -5.97 -23.05
CA VAL A 158 18.18 -7.24 -23.75
C VAL A 158 18.52 -7.00 -25.21
N GLY A 159 17.76 -6.15 -25.91
CA GLY A 159 17.99 -5.83 -27.31
C GLY A 159 19.37 -5.24 -27.58
N SER A 160 19.82 -4.28 -26.76
CA SER A 160 21.16 -3.68 -26.90
C SER A 160 22.28 -4.71 -26.69
N ARG A 161 22.14 -5.62 -25.72
CA ARG A 161 23.11 -6.70 -25.48
C ARG A 161 23.15 -7.71 -26.63
N SER A 162 21.99 -8.06 -27.19
CA SER A 162 21.90 -8.95 -28.34
C SER A 162 22.58 -8.36 -29.59
N ILE A 163 22.39 -7.06 -29.86
CA ILE A 163 23.06 -6.38 -30.98
C ILE A 163 24.57 -6.35 -30.79
N ALA A 164 25.04 -6.06 -29.57
CA ALA A 164 26.47 -6.05 -29.25
C ALA A 164 27.11 -7.43 -29.49
N LEU A 165 26.47 -8.50 -28.99
CA LEU A 165 26.95 -9.88 -29.21
C LEU A 165 26.98 -10.25 -30.70
N TRP A 166 25.96 -9.84 -31.46
CA TRP A 166 25.90 -10.14 -32.89
C TRP A 166 26.98 -9.39 -33.69
N HIS A 167 27.28 -8.15 -33.29
CA HIS A 167 28.41 -7.40 -33.85
C HIS A 167 29.75 -8.08 -33.55
N THR A 168 29.97 -8.56 -32.32
CA THR A 168 31.20 -9.26 -31.95
C THR A 168 31.38 -10.53 -32.77
N LEU A 169 30.32 -11.35 -32.93
CA LEU A 169 30.37 -12.56 -33.74
C LEU A 169 30.69 -12.27 -35.22
N LYS A 170 30.09 -11.21 -35.78
CA LYS A 170 30.38 -10.81 -37.16
C LYS A 170 31.82 -10.36 -37.38
N ILE A 171 32.41 -9.67 -36.41
CA ILE A 171 33.80 -9.24 -36.49
C ILE A 171 34.74 -10.45 -36.52
N GLU A 172 34.47 -11.48 -35.71
CA GLU A 172 35.24 -12.73 -35.72
C GLU A 172 35.19 -13.43 -37.08
N ASP A 173 34.00 -13.57 -37.66
CA ASP A 173 33.83 -14.22 -38.98
C ASP A 173 34.54 -13.44 -40.09
N GLN A 174 34.44 -12.11 -40.11
CA GLN A 174 35.14 -11.27 -41.09
C GLN A 174 36.66 -11.33 -40.94
N LEU A 175 37.16 -11.35 -39.70
CA LEU A 175 38.59 -11.45 -39.44
C LEU A 175 39.14 -12.82 -39.87
N GLN A 176 38.39 -13.91 -39.63
CA GLN A 176 38.76 -15.24 -40.09
C GLN A 176 38.78 -15.34 -41.62
N GLN A 177 37.80 -14.74 -42.30
CA GLN A 177 37.79 -14.68 -43.77
C GLN A 177 38.99 -13.92 -44.32
N GLN A 178 39.31 -12.74 -43.78
CA GLN A 178 40.50 -11.99 -44.19
C GLN A 178 41.81 -12.77 -43.95
N GLN A 179 41.92 -13.47 -42.82
CA GLN A 179 43.08 -14.33 -42.55
C GLN A 179 43.19 -15.45 -43.58
N GLN A 180 42.08 -16.07 -43.96
CA GLN A 180 42.07 -17.19 -44.90
C GLN A 180 42.35 -16.73 -46.35
N GLU A 181 41.84 -15.58 -46.77
CA GLU A 181 42.18 -14.99 -48.08
C GLU A 181 43.64 -14.59 -48.17
N THR A 182 44.17 -13.97 -47.11
CA THR A 182 45.59 -13.60 -47.03
C THR A 182 46.47 -14.86 -47.06
N TRP A 183 46.08 -15.91 -46.33
CA TRP A 183 46.78 -17.20 -46.35
C TRP A 183 46.81 -17.83 -47.75
N GLN A 184 45.66 -17.88 -48.43
CA GLN A 184 45.56 -18.44 -49.79
C GLN A 184 46.39 -17.65 -50.81
N ARG A 185 46.53 -16.32 -50.62
CA ARG A 185 47.37 -15.48 -51.47
C ARG A 185 48.87 -15.81 -51.33
N TYR A 186 49.36 -16.09 -50.12
CA TYR A 186 50.78 -16.37 -49.89
C TYR A 186 51.14 -17.86 -50.03
N PHE A 187 50.21 -18.78 -49.73
CA PHE A 187 50.45 -20.23 -49.74
C PHE A 187 49.37 -21.01 -50.51
N PRO A 188 49.23 -20.80 -51.83
CA PRO A 188 48.15 -21.40 -52.64
C PRO A 188 48.22 -22.94 -52.75
N GLN A 189 49.33 -23.57 -52.35
CA GLN A 189 49.52 -25.02 -52.44
C GLN A 189 48.95 -25.81 -51.25
N ILE A 190 48.54 -25.15 -50.16
CA ILE A 190 48.05 -25.82 -48.95
C ILE A 190 46.53 -25.65 -48.81
N LYS A 191 45.79 -26.75 -49.01
CA LYS A 191 44.33 -26.81 -48.89
C LYS A 191 43.80 -26.94 -47.45
N ARG A 192 44.68 -27.07 -46.45
CA ARG A 192 44.29 -27.27 -45.04
C ARG A 192 44.31 -25.94 -44.28
N THR A 193 43.16 -25.51 -43.79
CA THR A 193 42.94 -24.17 -43.20
C THR A 193 42.65 -24.19 -41.69
N HIS A 194 42.58 -25.36 -41.05
CA HIS A 194 42.09 -25.44 -39.66
C HIS A 194 43.17 -25.14 -38.60
N ASN A 195 44.45 -24.96 -38.97
CA ASN A 195 45.52 -24.73 -37.99
C ASN A 195 46.69 -23.90 -38.56
N PHE A 196 46.40 -22.66 -39.00
CA PHE A 196 47.33 -21.79 -39.72
C PHE A 196 48.68 -21.59 -39.00
N ARG A 197 48.66 -21.41 -37.67
CA ARG A 197 49.89 -21.16 -36.87
C ARG A 197 50.89 -22.31 -36.93
N PHE A 198 50.40 -23.55 -36.92
CA PHE A 198 51.24 -24.73 -36.95
C PHE A 198 51.90 -24.90 -38.32
N TYR A 199 51.10 -24.82 -39.39
CA TYR A 199 51.59 -25.01 -40.76
C TYR A 199 52.51 -23.87 -41.20
N PHE A 200 52.27 -22.63 -40.78
CA PHE A 200 53.15 -21.51 -41.06
C PHE A 200 54.55 -21.70 -40.47
N LYS A 201 54.63 -22.11 -39.20
CA LYS A 201 55.92 -22.39 -38.53
C LYS A 201 56.65 -23.54 -39.20
N GLN A 202 55.93 -24.61 -39.54
CA GLN A 202 56.50 -25.77 -40.20
C GLN A 202 57.07 -25.41 -41.57
N GLN A 203 56.38 -24.57 -42.34
CA GLN A 203 56.81 -24.19 -43.68
C GLN A 203 57.93 -23.16 -43.69
N LEU A 204 57.93 -22.19 -42.76
CA LEU A 204 59.06 -21.28 -42.59
C LEU A 204 60.34 -22.05 -42.21
N ALA A 205 60.24 -23.02 -41.31
CA ALA A 205 61.37 -23.87 -40.95
C ALA A 205 61.89 -24.71 -42.12
N GLN A 206 61.01 -25.11 -43.04
CA GLN A 206 61.36 -25.95 -44.18
C GLN A 206 61.92 -25.16 -45.37
N GLN A 207 61.44 -23.92 -45.59
CA GLN A 207 61.77 -23.12 -46.77
C GLN A 207 62.83 -22.04 -46.49
N TYR A 208 62.95 -21.55 -45.24
CA TYR A 208 63.92 -20.52 -44.84
C TYR A 208 64.43 -20.78 -43.40
N PRO A 209 65.27 -21.81 -43.18
CA PRO A 209 65.71 -22.23 -41.84
C PRO A 209 66.48 -21.13 -41.06
N GLU A 210 67.20 -20.25 -41.74
CA GLU A 210 67.98 -19.14 -41.17
C GLU A 210 67.09 -17.97 -40.65
N ALA A 211 65.87 -17.81 -41.17
CA ALA A 211 64.99 -16.68 -40.84
C ALA A 211 64.11 -16.91 -39.60
N VAL A 212 63.97 -18.17 -39.17
CA VAL A 212 63.15 -18.57 -38.03
C VAL A 212 63.61 -17.96 -36.69
N PRO A 213 64.91 -17.98 -36.31
CA PRO A 213 65.34 -17.39 -35.04
C PRO A 213 65.16 -15.86 -34.98
N LEU A 214 65.32 -15.15 -36.12
CA LEU A 214 65.10 -13.70 -36.19
C LEU A 214 63.63 -13.31 -36.01
N LEU A 215 62.71 -14.08 -36.59
CA LEU A 215 61.28 -13.88 -36.39
C LEU A 215 60.84 -14.17 -34.95
N TYR A 216 61.45 -15.17 -34.31
CA TYR A 216 61.19 -15.44 -32.90
C TYR A 216 61.65 -14.28 -32.01
N HIS A 217 62.80 -13.66 -32.34
CA HIS A 217 63.30 -12.50 -31.62
C HIS A 217 62.42 -11.24 -31.81
N LEU A 218 61.91 -11.02 -33.02
CA LEU A 218 60.94 -9.94 -33.27
C LEU A 218 59.60 -10.19 -32.55
N GLN A 219 59.14 -11.44 -32.48
CA GLN A 219 57.93 -11.79 -31.75
C GLN A 219 58.09 -11.51 -30.24
N THR A 220 59.25 -11.80 -29.66
CA THR A 220 59.51 -11.47 -28.25
C THR A 220 59.53 -9.96 -27.99
N LEU A 221 60.09 -9.16 -28.91
CA LEU A 221 60.14 -7.69 -28.77
C LEU A 221 58.75 -7.04 -28.92
N LEU A 222 57.89 -7.59 -29.78
CA LEU A 222 56.51 -7.13 -29.95
C LEU A 222 55.58 -7.53 -28.79
N LEU A 223 55.95 -8.52 -27.97
CA LEU A 223 55.19 -8.91 -26.79
C LEU A 223 55.61 -8.14 -25.53
N GLU A 224 56.84 -7.60 -25.48
CA GLU A 224 57.31 -6.75 -24.38
C GLU A 224 56.82 -5.29 -24.48
N HIS A 225 56.34 -4.87 -25.64
CA HIS A 225 55.71 -3.56 -25.84
C HIS A 225 54.25 -3.74 -26.29
N PRO A 226 53.29 -3.76 -25.34
CA PRO A 226 51.86 -3.85 -25.65
C PRO A 226 51.31 -2.58 -26.30
#